data_AF-A0AA43EV89-F1
#
_entry.id   AF-A0AA43EV89-F1
#
_cell.length_a   1.000
_cell.length_b   1.000
_cell.length_c   1.000
_cell.angle_alpha   90.00
_cell.angle_beta   90.00
_cell.angle_gamma   90.00
#
_symmetry.space_group_name_H-M   'P 1'
#
loop_
_entity.id
_entity.type
_entity.pdbx_description
1 polymer ?
#
loop_
_entity_poly.entity_id
_entity_poly.type
_entity_poly.pdbx_seq_one_letter_code
_entity_poly.pdbx_strand_id
1 'polypeptide(L)'
;MPEAKSRDVSLDNLFSALLRLHKALLDDERVAYERVHGRIPSNGAFLQLVLNDAWFAWLRPLSQSIAKLDELSESDDAASRETIPALLVSVQTLLMPTEEGEGFGRQYYDALQRSPDVVLAHAAVRTLLKQSILNI
;
A
#
# COMPACT_ATOMS: atom_id res chain seq x y z
N MET A 1 17.57 -18.12 -27.85
CA MET A 1 17.49 -18.26 -26.39
C MET A 1 16.81 -16.99 -25.90
N PRO A 2 15.57 -17.01 -25.36
CA PRO A 2 15.03 -15.82 -24.75
C PRO A 2 15.70 -15.67 -23.38
N GLU A 3 16.29 -14.51 -23.12
CA GLU A 3 16.85 -14.21 -21.81
C GLU A 3 15.71 -14.19 -20.79
N ALA A 4 15.83 -15.03 -19.75
CA ALA A 4 14.88 -15.09 -18.67
C ALA A 4 14.88 -13.76 -17.91
N LYS A 5 13.70 -13.13 -17.85
CA LYS A 5 13.31 -11.96 -17.08
C LYS A 5 14.10 -11.81 -15.77
N SER A 6 14.94 -10.77 -15.68
CA SER A 6 15.08 -10.09 -14.39
C SER A 6 13.76 -9.37 -14.13
N ARG A 7 13.01 -9.80 -13.12
CA ARG A 7 12.03 -8.95 -12.46
C ARG A 7 12.72 -7.59 -12.24
N ASP A 8 12.09 -6.50 -12.65
CA ASP A 8 12.66 -5.17 -12.48
C ASP A 8 12.87 -4.94 -10.97
N VAL A 9 14.14 -4.97 -10.54
CA VAL A 9 14.54 -4.83 -9.13
C VAL A 9 13.94 -3.57 -8.50
N SER A 10 13.67 -2.52 -9.30
CA SER A 10 13.01 -1.31 -8.85
C SER A 10 11.54 -1.56 -8.45
N LEU A 11 10.81 -2.33 -9.26
CA LEU A 11 9.41 -2.68 -9.00
C LEU A 11 9.28 -3.66 -7.83
N ASP A 12 10.17 -4.63 -7.70
CA ASP A 12 10.20 -5.56 -6.57
C ASP A 12 10.45 -4.84 -5.24
N ASN A 13 11.38 -3.88 -5.24
CA ASN A 13 11.65 -3.04 -4.07
C ASN A 13 10.45 -2.16 -3.71
N LEU A 14 9.78 -1.58 -4.72
CA LEU A 14 8.57 -0.80 -4.51
C LEU A 14 7.43 -1.65 -3.95
N PHE A 15 7.18 -2.82 -4.52
CA PHE A 15 6.18 -3.77 -4.04
C PHE A 15 6.42 -4.14 -2.57
N SER A 16 7.67 -4.48 -2.23
CA SER A 16 8.07 -4.76 -0.85
C SER A 16 7.87 -3.56 0.08
N ALA A 17 8.13 -2.34 -0.40
CA ALA A 17 7.89 -1.12 0.38
C ALA A 17 6.40 -0.85 0.59
N LEU A 18 5.54 -1.06 -0.42
CA LEU A 18 4.10 -0.91 -0.31
C LEU A 18 3.48 -1.92 0.65
N LEU A 19 3.93 -3.18 0.63
CA LEU A 19 3.52 -4.19 1.60
C LEU A 19 3.89 -3.80 3.04
N ARG A 20 5.09 -3.23 3.24
CA ARG A 20 5.53 -2.71 4.55
C ARG A 20 4.66 -1.54 5.01
N LEU A 21 4.32 -0.62 4.12
CA LEU A 21 3.42 0.50 4.43
C LEU A 21 2.02 -0.01 4.81
N HIS A 22 1.44 -0.91 4.01
CA HIS A 22 0.15 -1.51 4.31
C HIS A 22 0.14 -2.22 5.67
N LYS A 23 1.21 -2.96 6.00
CA LYS A 23 1.35 -3.60 7.31
C LYS A 23 1.42 -2.56 8.44
N ALA A 24 2.23 -1.50 8.32
CA ALA A 24 2.34 -0.46 9.34
C ALA A 24 0.99 0.23 9.61
N LEU A 25 0.20 0.46 8.56
CA LEU A 25 -1.16 0.99 8.68
C LEU A 25 -2.10 0.02 9.39
N LEU A 26 -2.06 -1.27 9.03
CA LEU A 26 -2.83 -2.30 9.72
C LEU A 26 -2.48 -2.42 11.20
N ASP A 27 -1.18 -2.34 11.54
CA ASP A 27 -0.72 -2.42 12.92
C ASP A 27 -1.19 -1.18 13.73
N ASP A 28 -1.15 0.03 13.18
CA ASP A 28 -1.71 1.24 13.82
C ASP A 28 -3.23 1.13 14.03
N GLU A 29 -3.96 0.74 12.98
CA GLU A 29 -5.41 0.59 13.03
C GLU A 29 -5.85 -0.53 13.98
N ARG A 30 -5.06 -1.61 14.08
CA ARG A 30 -5.28 -2.67 15.07
C ARG A 30 -5.23 -2.10 16.49
N VAL A 31 -4.22 -1.30 16.81
CA VAL A 31 -4.08 -0.67 18.12
C VAL A 31 -5.24 0.27 18.39
N ALA A 32 -5.65 1.08 17.40
CA ALA A 32 -6.78 1.99 17.54
C ALA A 32 -8.11 1.23 17.76
N TYR A 33 -8.36 0.19 16.98
CA TYR A 33 -9.53 -0.68 17.10
C TYR A 33 -9.58 -1.36 18.47
N GLU A 34 -8.47 -1.97 18.93
CA GLU A 34 -8.41 -2.68 20.21
C GLU A 34 -8.65 -1.76 21.42
N ARG A 35 -8.30 -0.47 21.32
CA ARG A 35 -8.60 0.53 22.36
C ARG A 35 -10.10 0.81 22.49
N VAL A 36 -10.85 0.73 21.39
CA VAL A 36 -12.29 1.04 21.37
C VAL A 36 -13.14 -0.22 21.60
N HIS A 37 -12.76 -1.33 20.98
CA HIS A 37 -13.56 -2.57 20.93
C HIS A 37 -13.02 -3.69 21.83
N GLY A 38 -11.86 -3.49 22.46
CA GLY A 38 -11.17 -4.51 23.23
C GLY A 38 -10.27 -5.40 22.38
N ARG A 39 -9.51 -6.28 23.05
CA ARG A 39 -8.47 -7.10 22.42
C ARG A 39 -9.03 -8.03 21.33
N ILE A 40 -8.37 -8.07 20.18
CA ILE A 40 -8.72 -9.02 19.12
C ILE A 40 -8.16 -10.41 19.48
N PRO A 41 -8.98 -11.47 19.47
CA PRO A 41 -8.63 -12.74 20.07
C PRO A 41 -7.59 -13.55 19.29
N SER A 42 -7.44 -13.32 17.98
CA SER A 42 -6.48 -14.05 17.14
C SER A 42 -6.17 -13.31 15.84
N ASN A 43 -5.10 -13.71 15.16
CA ASN A 43 -4.77 -13.19 13.83
C ASN A 43 -5.84 -13.54 12.78
N GLY A 44 -6.51 -14.69 12.91
CA GLY A 44 -7.63 -15.05 12.04
C GLY A 44 -8.82 -14.12 12.23
N ALA A 45 -9.14 -13.76 13.48
CA ALA A 45 -10.19 -12.77 13.77
C ALA A 45 -9.81 -11.38 13.24
N PHE A 46 -8.54 -10.98 13.39
CA PHE A 46 -8.05 -9.72 12.83
C PHE A 46 -8.19 -9.69 11.30
N LEU A 47 -7.81 -10.76 10.61
CA LEU A 47 -8.00 -10.86 9.16
C LEU A 47 -9.47 -10.73 8.76
N GLN A 48 -10.40 -11.36 9.49
CA GLN A 48 -11.83 -11.21 9.21
C GLN A 48 -12.31 -9.77 9.38
N LEU A 49 -11.78 -9.02 10.36
CA LEU A 49 -12.07 -7.60 10.51
C LEU A 49 -11.53 -6.78 9.34
N VAL A 50 -10.26 -7.00 8.97
CA VAL A 50 -9.63 -6.29 7.85
C VAL A 50 -10.41 -6.46 6.54
N LEU A 51 -10.96 -7.67 6.32
CA LEU A 51 -11.72 -7.97 5.11
C LEU A 51 -13.13 -7.35 5.14
N ASN A 52 -13.83 -7.46 6.27
CA ASN A 52 -15.29 -7.26 6.31
C ASN A 52 -15.75 -6.02 7.08
N ASP A 53 -14.94 -5.49 8.00
CA ASP A 53 -15.34 -4.40 8.89
C ASP A 53 -15.13 -3.02 8.24
N ALA A 54 -16.07 -2.09 8.47
CA ALA A 54 -16.02 -0.74 7.94
C ALA A 54 -14.82 0.07 8.50
N TRP A 55 -14.35 -0.26 9.71
CA TRP A 55 -13.18 0.36 10.33
C TRP A 55 -11.94 0.25 9.44
N PHE A 56 -11.72 -0.90 8.81
CA PHE A 56 -10.55 -1.17 7.97
C PHE A 56 -10.80 -0.89 6.48
N ALA A 57 -12.04 -0.56 6.10
CA ALA A 57 -12.43 -0.43 4.69
C ALA A 57 -11.64 0.66 3.94
N TRP A 58 -11.15 1.67 4.66
CA TRP A 58 -10.36 2.74 4.06
C TRP A 58 -8.99 2.26 3.53
N LEU A 59 -8.47 1.11 3.96
CA LEU A 59 -7.20 0.54 3.45
C LEU A 59 -7.34 -0.22 2.12
N ARG A 60 -8.57 -0.55 1.71
CA ARG A 60 -8.85 -1.34 0.50
C ARG A 60 -8.23 -0.77 -0.78
N PRO A 61 -8.26 0.55 -1.06
CA PRO A 61 -7.63 1.11 -2.26
C PRO A 61 -6.13 0.81 -2.36
N LEU A 62 -5.43 0.80 -1.21
CA LEU A 62 -4.01 0.45 -1.17
C LEU A 62 -3.80 -1.04 -1.43
N SER A 63 -4.60 -1.92 -0.80
CA SER A 63 -4.51 -3.37 -1.03
C SER A 63 -4.77 -3.72 -2.51
N GLN A 64 -5.74 -3.07 -3.15
CA GLN A 64 -6.04 -3.25 -4.57
C GLN A 64 -4.89 -2.80 -5.46
N SER A 65 -4.27 -1.66 -5.14
CA SER A 65 -3.11 -1.17 -5.90
C SER A 65 -1.91 -2.12 -5.81
N ILE A 66 -1.67 -2.68 -4.62
CA ILE A 66 -0.61 -3.67 -4.39
C ILE A 66 -0.88 -4.94 -5.20
N ALA A 67 -2.10 -5.48 -5.12
CA ALA A 67 -2.48 -6.67 -5.88
C ALA A 67 -2.37 -6.44 -7.40
N LYS A 68 -2.77 -5.26 -7.89
CA LYS A 68 -2.67 -4.93 -9.31
C LYS A 68 -1.22 -4.81 -9.77
N LEU A 69 -0.35 -4.24 -8.94
CA LEU A 69 1.08 -4.14 -9.24
C LEU A 69 1.73 -5.53 -9.29
N ASP A 70 1.38 -6.41 -8.36
CA ASP A 70 1.84 -7.81 -8.34
C ASP A 70 1.46 -8.54 -9.64
N GLU A 71 0.17 -8.50 -9.99
CA GLU A 71 -0.37 -9.11 -11.21
C GLU A 71 0.35 -8.61 -12.47
N LEU A 72 0.50 -7.29 -12.62
CA LEU A 72 1.17 -6.70 -13.79
C LEU A 72 2.67 -7.01 -13.84
N SER A 73 3.31 -7.17 -12.68
CA SER A 73 4.74 -7.48 -12.60
C SER A 73 5.05 -8.95 -12.94
N GLU A 74 4.08 -9.84 -12.73
CA GLU A 74 4.19 -11.24 -13.16
C GLU A 74 4.03 -11.40 -14.67
N SER A 75 3.27 -10.54 -15.34
CA SER A 75 3.08 -10.61 -16.80
C SER A 75 4.22 -10.00 -17.63
N ASP A 76 4.56 -10.61 -18.76
CA ASP A 76 5.61 -10.17 -19.72
C ASP A 76 5.06 -9.38 -20.91
N ASP A 77 3.74 -9.22 -20.99
CA ASP A 77 3.11 -8.69 -22.18
C ASP A 77 3.28 -7.17 -22.30
N ALA A 78 3.15 -6.66 -23.53
CA ALA A 78 3.32 -5.23 -23.81
C ALA A 78 2.26 -4.37 -23.11
N ALA A 79 1.01 -4.83 -23.00
CA ALA A 79 -0.06 -4.08 -22.36
C ALA A 79 0.19 -3.92 -20.85
N SER A 80 0.76 -4.95 -20.19
CA SER A 80 1.17 -4.86 -18.80
C SER A 80 2.25 -3.80 -18.60
N ARG A 81 3.28 -3.77 -19.45
CA ARG A 81 4.33 -2.74 -19.41
C ARG A 81 3.80 -1.32 -19.63
N GLU A 82 2.83 -1.15 -20.53
CA GLU A 82 2.18 0.14 -20.78
C GLU A 82 1.29 0.60 -19.60
N THR A 83 0.72 -0.34 -18.83
CA THR A 83 -0.20 -0.04 -17.73
C THR A 83 0.53 0.33 -16.43
N ILE A 84 1.72 -0.22 -16.18
CA ILE A 84 2.51 0.01 -14.96
C ILE A 84 2.71 1.51 -14.64
N PRO A 85 3.20 2.37 -15.56
CA PRO A 85 3.41 3.78 -15.23
C PRO A 85 2.13 4.52 -14.79
N ALA A 86 0.97 4.22 -15.40
CA ALA A 86 -0.30 4.81 -14.98
C ALA A 86 -0.73 4.34 -13.58
N LEU A 87 -0.47 3.07 -13.24
CA LEU A 87 -0.69 2.55 -11.89
C LEU A 87 0.22 3.24 -10.87
N LEU A 88 1.51 3.46 -11.19
CA LEU A 88 2.44 4.14 -10.28
C LEU A 88 2.01 5.57 -9.96
N VAL A 89 1.54 6.32 -10.96
CA VAL A 89 0.96 7.66 -10.75
C VAL A 89 -0.30 7.61 -9.89
N SER A 90 -1.15 6.60 -10.10
CA SER A 90 -2.35 6.40 -9.27
C SER A 90 -2.00 6.10 -7.81
N VAL A 91 -0.98 5.26 -7.55
CA VAL A 91 -0.47 5.00 -6.19
C VAL A 91 0.11 6.27 -5.58
N GLN A 92 0.88 7.04 -6.34
CA GLN A 92 1.43 8.30 -5.86
C GLN A 92 0.34 9.28 -5.44
N THR A 93 -0.76 9.34 -6.19
CA THR A 93 -1.92 10.19 -5.92
C THR A 93 -2.70 9.70 -4.70
N LEU A 94 -2.93 8.38 -4.59
CA LEU A 94 -3.58 7.78 -3.44
C LEU A 94 -2.84 8.10 -2.13
N LEU A 95 -1.51 8.06 -2.15
CA LEU A 95 -0.66 8.34 -0.98
C LEU A 95 -0.44 9.83 -0.71
N MET A 96 -1.32 10.70 -1.22
CA MET A 96 -1.37 12.11 -0.83
C MET A 96 -2.29 12.29 0.39
N PRO A 97 -1.73 12.63 1.58
CA PRO A 97 -2.56 12.88 2.75
C PRO A 97 -3.35 14.17 2.58
N THR A 98 -4.57 14.20 3.12
CA THR A 98 -5.43 15.39 3.14
C THR A 98 -5.84 15.72 4.57
N GLU A 99 -5.67 16.97 4.99
CA GLU A 99 -6.11 17.42 6.32
C GLU A 99 -7.64 17.54 6.42
N GLU A 100 -8.35 17.56 5.31
CA GLU A 100 -9.80 17.73 5.30
C GLU A 100 -10.45 16.68 4.40
N GLY A 101 -11.77 16.53 4.55
CA GLY A 101 -12.58 15.58 3.81
C GLY A 101 -12.68 14.20 4.47
N GLU A 102 -13.15 13.23 3.69
CA GLU A 102 -13.40 11.86 4.11
C GLU A 102 -12.61 10.86 3.25
N GLY A 103 -12.53 9.61 3.71
CA GLY A 103 -11.90 8.53 2.95
C GLY A 103 -10.40 8.41 3.16
N PHE A 104 -9.69 7.86 2.17
CA PHE A 104 -8.29 7.46 2.31
C PHE A 104 -7.39 8.62 2.73
N GLY A 105 -7.44 9.76 2.04
CA GLY A 105 -6.51 10.88 2.27
C GLY A 105 -6.53 11.39 3.72
N ARG A 106 -7.72 11.51 4.32
CA ARG A 106 -7.88 11.95 5.71
C ARG A 106 -7.41 10.90 6.71
N GLN A 107 -7.83 9.64 6.53
CA GLN A 107 -7.40 8.56 7.42
C GLN A 107 -5.87 8.33 7.34
N TYR A 108 -5.31 8.48 6.13
CA TYR A 108 -3.88 8.38 5.90
C TYR A 108 -3.10 9.53 6.56
N TYR A 109 -3.63 10.76 6.50
CA TYR A 109 -3.09 11.89 7.25
C TYR A 109 -3.07 11.60 8.75
N ASP A 110 -4.18 11.11 9.31
CA ASP A 110 -4.27 10.83 10.75
C ASP A 110 -3.31 9.70 11.17
N ALA A 111 -3.17 8.64 10.37
CA ALA A 111 -2.22 7.57 10.63
C ALA A 111 -0.75 8.06 10.62
N LEU A 112 -0.39 8.98 9.72
CA LEU A 112 0.94 9.60 9.69
C LEU A 112 1.23 10.43 10.95
N GLN A 113 0.22 11.03 11.58
CA GLN A 113 0.40 11.77 12.84
C GLN A 113 0.53 10.85 14.05
N ARG A 114 -0.09 9.68 14.03
CA ARG A 114 -0.15 8.75 15.16
C ARG A 114 1.03 7.79 15.23
N SER A 115 1.59 7.38 14.08
CA SER A 115 2.54 6.26 14.02
C SER A 115 3.85 6.64 13.31
N PRO A 116 4.99 6.69 14.03
CA PRO A 116 6.30 6.85 13.43
C PRO A 116 6.65 5.77 12.40
N ASP A 117 6.17 4.53 12.60
CA ASP A 117 6.40 3.42 11.67
C ASP A 117 5.71 3.67 10.32
N VAL A 118 4.51 4.27 10.33
CA VAL A 118 3.81 4.68 9.11
C VAL A 118 4.58 5.78 8.39
N VAL A 119 5.14 6.77 9.11
CA VAL A 119 5.96 7.84 8.52
C VAL A 119 7.21 7.28 7.84
N LEU A 120 7.93 6.38 8.50
CA LEU A 120 9.13 5.74 7.94
C LEU A 120 8.80 4.89 6.70
N ALA A 121 7.72 4.10 6.76
CA ALA A 121 7.27 3.32 5.63
C ALA A 121 6.81 4.20 4.45
N HIS A 122 6.11 5.31 4.72
CA HIS A 122 5.74 6.30 3.72
C HIS A 122 6.96 6.90 3.02
N ALA A 123 7.97 7.33 3.78
CA ALA A 123 9.19 7.92 3.22
C ALA A 123 9.93 6.94 2.30
N ALA A 124 9.98 5.65 2.67
CA ALA A 124 10.54 4.59 1.83
C ALA A 124 9.77 4.43 0.52
N VAL A 125 8.44 4.37 0.57
CA VAL A 125 7.57 4.27 -0.62
C VAL A 125 7.72 5.49 -1.52
N ARG A 126 7.78 6.70 -0.96
CA ARG A 126 7.96 7.96 -1.73
C ARG A 126 9.27 7.97 -2.50
N THR A 127 10.35 7.49 -1.88
CA THR A 127 11.66 7.34 -2.52
C THR A 127 11.58 6.30 -3.65
N LEU A 128 10.97 5.15 -3.33
CA LEU A 128 10.52 4.07 -4.21
C LEU A 128 9.92 4.55 -5.53
N LEU A 129 8.76 5.20 -5.38
CA LEU A 129 7.93 5.66 -6.47
C LEU A 129 8.67 6.66 -7.36
N LYS A 130 9.43 7.58 -6.77
CA LYS A 130 10.20 8.55 -7.55
C LYS A 130 11.24 7.87 -8.44
N GLN A 131 11.93 6.86 -7.92
CA GLN A 131 12.93 6.11 -8.70
C GLN A 131 12.26 5.30 -9.81
N SER A 132 11.21 4.55 -9.50
CA SER A 132 10.52 3.71 -10.49
C SER A 132 9.87 4.53 -11.60
N ILE A 133 9.30 5.71 -11.32
CA ILE A 133 8.71 6.59 -12.36
C ILE A 133 9.78 7.19 -13.28
N LEU A 134 10.98 7.47 -12.77
CA LEU A 134 12.07 8.05 -13.57
C LEU A 134 12.76 7.01 -14.48
N ASN A 135 12.58 5.72 -14.19
CA ASN A 135 13.22 4.62 -14.90
C ASN A 135 12.31 3.97 -15.97
N ILE A 136 11.06 4.43 -16.09
CA ILE A 136 10.07 4.00 -17.10
C ILE A 136 10.00 5.05 -18.21
#